data_AF-A0A0M3J731-F1
#
_entry.id   AF-A0A0M3J731-F1
#
_cell.length_a   1.000
_cell.length_b   1.000
_cell.length_c   1.000
_cell.angle_alpha   90.00
_cell.angle_beta   90.00
_cell.angle_gamma   90.00
#
_symmetry.space_group_name_H-M   'P 1'
#
loop_
_entity.id
_entity.type
_entity.pdbx_description
1 polymer ?
#
loop_
_entity_poly.entity_id
_entity_poly.type
_entity_poly.pdbx_seq_one_letter_code
_entity_poly.pdbx_strand_id
1 'polypeptide(L)'
;MFTSPRSLLAIIRMSTALARLRLSDTVHIGDIDEAIRLVEVCKASLRPEPKQSRHRVSPVDMAFSVIRDLYHASSQDQHAVPLQDAFNKCASKGIHDDIVQQCIDTYTANGVFMLDRQKRIIFTVS
;
A
#
# COMPACT_ATOMS: atom_id res chain seq x y z
N MET A 1 11.94 14.04 -11.17
CA MET A 1 11.93 14.90 -12.37
C MET A 1 13.21 14.62 -13.13
N PHE A 2 13.14 14.15 -14.38
CA PHE A 2 14.35 14.06 -15.20
C PHE A 2 14.73 15.47 -15.62
N THR A 3 15.84 15.97 -15.09
CA THR A 3 16.41 17.28 -15.41
C THR A 3 17.10 17.19 -16.77
N SER A 4 16.30 17.34 -17.83
CA SER A 4 16.79 17.47 -19.19
C SER A 4 16.51 18.89 -19.69
N PRO A 5 17.30 19.42 -20.65
CA PRO A 5 17.02 20.71 -21.27
C PRO A 5 15.60 20.81 -21.85
N ARG A 6 15.06 19.69 -22.37
CA ARG A 6 13.68 19.62 -22.88
C ARG A 6 12.63 19.79 -21.78
N SER A 7 12.86 19.20 -20.61
CA SER A 7 11.96 19.34 -19.45
C SER A 7 11.91 20.79 -18.96
N LEU A 8 13.05 21.49 -18.94
CA LEU A 8 13.13 22.91 -18.56
C LEU A 8 12.39 23.81 -19.55
N LEU A 9 12.64 23.61 -20.86
CA LEU A 9 11.97 24.38 -21.91
C LEU A 9 10.45 24.19 -21.89
N ALA A 10 9.97 22.97 -21.59
CA ALA A 10 8.54 22.71 -21.46
C ALA A 10 7.89 23.54 -20.35
N ILE A 11 8.55 23.67 -19.19
CA ILE A 11 8.07 24.49 -18.07
C ILE A 11 8.01 25.95 -18.49
N ILE A 12 9.07 26.48 -19.12
CA ILE A 12 9.11 27.88 -19.59
C ILE A 12 7.95 28.17 -20.54
N ARG A 13 7.69 27.29 -21.52
CA ARG A 13 6.57 27.43 -22.46
C ARG A 13 5.20 27.43 -21.77
N MET A 14 5.01 26.58 -20.75
CA MET A 14 3.78 26.58 -19.95
C MET A 14 3.62 27.88 -19.16
N SER A 15 4.67 28.36 -18.50
CA SER A 15 4.65 29.64 -17.77
C SER A 15 4.35 30.83 -18.68
N THR A 16 4.91 30.86 -19.90
CA THR A 16 4.57 31.89 -20.90
C THR A 16 3.10 31.80 -21.34
N ALA A 17 2.55 30.59 -21.50
CA ALA A 17 1.13 30.43 -21.82
C ALA A 17 0.22 30.89 -20.67
N LEU A 18 0.59 30.59 -19.43
CA LEU A 18 -0.14 31.04 -18.23
C LEU A 18 -0.14 32.57 -18.10
N ALA A 19 1.00 33.23 -18.35
CA ALA A 19 1.06 34.69 -18.38
C ALA A 19 0.12 35.29 -19.44
N ARG A 20 0.04 34.67 -20.63
CA ARG A 20 -0.88 35.08 -21.70
C ARG A 20 -2.36 34.88 -21.33
N LEU A 21 -2.70 33.82 -20.60
CA LEU A 21 -4.06 33.61 -20.07
C LEU A 21 -4.47 34.70 -19.08
N ARG A 22 -3.50 35.25 -18.33
CA ARG A 22 -3.70 36.43 -17.46
C ARG A 22 -3.69 37.75 -18.23
N LEU A 23 -3.53 37.73 -19.57
CA LEU A 23 -3.35 38.93 -20.40
C LEU A 23 -2.11 39.77 -19.98
N SER A 24 -1.05 39.09 -19.56
CA SER A 24 0.22 39.69 -19.15
C SER A 24 1.30 39.42 -20.20
N ASP A 25 2.01 40.47 -20.60
CA ASP A 25 3.16 40.36 -21.51
C ASP A 25 4.42 39.84 -20.81
N THR A 26 4.43 39.85 -19.47
CA THR A 26 5.56 39.40 -18.65
C THR A 26 5.18 38.17 -17.82
N VAL A 27 6.12 37.22 -17.75
CA VAL A 27 6.02 36.03 -16.90
C VAL A 27 6.41 36.39 -15.48
N HIS A 28 5.57 36.03 -14.52
CA HIS A 28 5.82 36.23 -13.09
C HIS A 28 6.14 34.89 -12.42
N ILE A 29 6.72 34.94 -11.21
CA ILE A 29 7.08 33.74 -10.45
C ILE A 29 5.87 32.80 -10.24
N GLY A 30 4.67 33.35 -10.04
CA GLY A 30 3.46 32.55 -9.90
C GLY A 30 3.09 31.71 -11.13
N ASP A 31 3.45 32.16 -12.34
CA ASP A 31 3.24 31.39 -13.57
C ASP A 31 4.25 30.22 -13.69
N ILE A 32 5.40 30.35 -13.04
CA ILE A 32 6.43 29.32 -12.95
C ILE A 32 6.02 28.27 -11.93
N ASP A 33 5.63 28.71 -10.74
CA ASP A 33 5.16 27.83 -9.66
C ASP A 33 3.94 27.03 -10.11
N GLU A 34 2.99 27.68 -10.78
CA GLU A 34 1.80 26.99 -11.29
C GLU A 34 2.14 26.01 -12.42
N ALA A 35 3.04 26.36 -13.34
CA ALA A 35 3.49 25.43 -14.38
C ALA A 35 4.17 24.19 -13.78
N ILE A 36 4.99 24.36 -12.73
CA ILE A 36 5.63 23.24 -12.01
C ILE A 36 4.56 22.37 -11.36
N ARG A 37 3.62 22.99 -10.62
CA ARG A 37 2.52 22.30 -9.96
C ARG A 37 1.68 21.48 -10.94
N LEU A 38 1.34 22.05 -12.11
CA LEU A 38 0.60 21.34 -13.17
C LEU A 38 1.37 20.13 -13.70
N VAL A 39 2.67 20.28 -13.97
CA VAL A 39 3.51 19.16 -14.43
C VAL A 39 3.60 18.04 -13.39
N GLU A 40 3.62 18.38 -12.11
CA GLU A 40 3.59 17.40 -11.01
C GLU A 40 2.26 16.66 -10.93
N VAL A 41 1.14 17.38 -11.02
CA VAL A 41 -0.21 16.79 -11.02
C VAL A 41 -0.42 15.89 -12.24
N CYS A 42 0.00 16.30 -13.43
CA CYS A 42 -0.08 15.46 -14.64
C CYS A 42 0.67 14.13 -14.47
N LYS A 43 1.82 14.15 -13.78
CA LYS A 43 2.57 12.92 -13.46
C LYS A 43 1.90 12.11 -12.38
N ALA A 44 1.34 12.77 -11.36
CA ALA A 44 0.59 12.10 -10.32
C ALA A 44 -0.65 11.38 -10.89
N SER A 45 -1.31 11.97 -11.89
CA SER A 45 -2.44 11.35 -12.61
C SER A 45 -2.05 10.08 -13.39
N LEU A 46 -0.78 9.95 -13.78
CA LEU A 46 -0.26 8.76 -14.47
C LEU A 46 0.19 7.67 -13.50
N ARG A 47 0.43 8.02 -12.23
CA ARG A 47 0.61 6.99 -11.23
C ARG A 47 -0.74 6.29 -11.12
N PRO A 48 -0.81 4.95 -11.26
CA PRO A 48 -2.03 4.27 -10.85
C PRO A 48 -2.29 4.76 -9.44
N GLU A 49 -3.45 5.37 -9.21
CA GLU A 49 -3.92 5.71 -7.87
C GLU A 49 -3.53 4.50 -7.01
N PRO A 50 -2.62 4.64 -6.04
CA PRO A 50 -2.12 3.47 -5.32
C PRO A 50 -3.32 2.94 -4.61
N LYS A 51 -4.03 1.96 -5.22
CA LYS A 51 -5.46 1.67 -4.97
C LYS A 51 -5.72 1.99 -3.52
N GLN A 52 -6.21 3.20 -3.25
CA GLN A 52 -6.68 3.54 -1.93
C GLN A 52 -8.10 2.96 -1.89
N SER A 53 -8.29 1.71 -2.27
CA SER A 53 -8.25 0.70 -1.23
C SER A 53 -7.15 0.94 -0.17
N ARG A 54 -7.26 1.92 0.73
CA ARG A 54 -8.21 1.85 1.85
C ARG A 54 -9.23 0.73 1.66
N HIS A 55 -8.74 -0.52 1.48
CA HIS A 55 -9.41 -1.64 2.09
C HIS A 55 -9.60 -1.09 3.50
N ARG A 56 -10.85 -0.79 3.87
CA ARG A 56 -11.20 -0.93 5.27
C ARG A 56 -10.65 -2.31 5.58
N VAL A 57 -9.49 -2.36 6.23
CA VAL A 57 -8.73 -3.59 6.39
C VAL A 57 -9.75 -4.56 6.94
N SER A 58 -10.11 -5.56 6.15
CA SER A 58 -11.17 -6.47 6.55
C SER A 58 -10.77 -7.00 7.93
N PRO A 59 -11.70 -7.22 8.87
CA PRO A 59 -11.34 -7.88 10.12
C PRO A 59 -10.54 -9.17 9.87
N VAL A 60 -10.78 -9.85 8.74
CA VAL A 60 -10.01 -10.97 8.23
C VAL A 60 -8.58 -10.58 7.80
N ASP A 61 -8.39 -9.48 7.08
CA ASP A 61 -7.05 -8.99 6.69
C ASP A 61 -6.22 -8.53 7.90
N MET A 62 -6.89 -7.99 8.94
CA MET A 62 -6.24 -7.65 10.21
C MET A 62 -5.71 -8.91 10.89
N ALA A 63 -6.54 -9.96 10.98
CA ALA A 63 -6.11 -11.25 11.52
C ALA A 63 -4.94 -11.84 10.71
N PHE A 64 -5.01 -11.77 9.38
CA PHE A 64 -3.95 -12.23 8.49
C PHE A 64 -2.62 -11.48 8.74
N SER A 65 -2.66 -10.16 8.92
CA SER A 65 -1.46 -9.38 9.23
C SER A 65 -0.83 -9.81 10.56
N VAL A 66 -1.64 -10.09 11.57
CA VAL A 66 -1.14 -10.54 12.89
C VAL A 66 -0.49 -11.91 12.80
N ILE A 67 -1.11 -12.85 12.08
CA ILE A 67 -0.57 -14.20 11.89
C ILE A 67 0.74 -14.14 11.09
N ARG A 68 0.84 -13.24 10.10
CA ARG A 68 2.07 -13.01 9.34
C ARG A 68 3.20 -12.43 10.20
N ASP A 69 2.88 -11.47 11.07
CA ASP A 69 3.86 -10.89 12.00
C ASP A 69 4.41 -11.97 12.95
N LEU A 70 3.54 -12.86 13.45
CA LEU A 70 3.96 -14.00 14.27
C LEU A 70 4.85 -14.96 13.49
N TYR A 71 4.53 -15.23 12.23
CA TYR A 71 5.34 -16.10 11.38
C TYR A 71 6.74 -15.54 11.13
N HIS A 72 6.88 -14.23 10.93
CA HIS A 72 8.20 -13.59 10.80
C HIS A 72 8.97 -13.49 12.12
N ALA A 73 8.26 -13.43 13.26
CA ALA A 73 8.87 -13.41 14.58
C ALA A 73 9.39 -14.79 15.02
N SER A 74 8.83 -15.87 14.48
CA SER A 74 9.36 -17.23 14.67
C SER A 74 10.68 -17.38 13.91
N SER A 75 11.79 -17.57 14.64
CA SER A 75 13.12 -17.80 14.10
C SER A 75 13.16 -18.93 13.06
N GLN A 76 14.09 -18.81 12.09
CA GLN A 76 14.22 -19.61 10.85
C GLN A 76 14.04 -21.14 10.96
N ASP A 77 14.20 -21.76 12.14
CA ASP A 77 14.08 -23.20 12.32
C ASP A 77 12.62 -23.71 12.47
N GLN A 78 11.65 -22.83 12.71
CA GLN A 78 10.24 -23.23 12.83
C GLN A 78 9.31 -22.22 12.14
N HIS A 79 9.23 -22.34 10.81
CA HIS A 79 8.20 -21.69 9.97
C HIS A 79 6.79 -22.25 10.23
N ALA A 80 6.36 -22.23 11.48
CA ALA A 80 5.06 -22.70 11.92
C ALA A 80 4.59 -21.80 13.08
N VAL A 81 3.35 -21.34 12.99
CA VAL A 81 2.70 -20.57 14.06
C VAL A 81 1.70 -21.48 14.77
N PRO A 82 1.83 -21.75 16.08
CA PRO A 82 0.83 -22.51 16.82
C PRO A 82 -0.52 -21.78 16.78
N LEU A 83 -1.61 -22.53 16.58
CA LEU A 83 -2.94 -21.95 16.49
C LEU A 83 -3.32 -21.18 17.75
N GLN A 84 -2.93 -21.67 18.93
CA GLN A 84 -3.16 -20.98 20.21
C GLN A 84 -2.48 -19.61 20.30
N ASP A 85 -1.26 -19.48 19.75
CA ASP A 85 -0.54 -18.21 19.76
C ASP A 85 -1.18 -17.19 18.81
N ALA A 86 -1.70 -17.66 17.67
CA ALA A 86 -2.48 -16.84 16.76
C ALA A 86 -3.74 -16.28 17.43
N PHE A 87 -4.51 -17.13 18.13
CA PHE A 87 -5.70 -16.70 18.89
C PHE A 87 -5.34 -15.71 20.01
N ASN A 88 -4.35 -16.02 20.85
CA ASN A 88 -3.93 -15.14 21.95
C ASN A 88 -3.46 -13.76 21.47
N LYS A 89 -2.72 -13.71 20.35
CA LYS A 89 -2.22 -12.46 19.78
C LYS A 89 -3.33 -11.64 19.10
N CYS A 90 -4.27 -12.31 18.44
CA CYS A 90 -5.43 -11.66 17.84
C CYS A 90 -6.37 -11.10 18.92
N ALA A 91 -6.61 -11.86 20.00
CA ALA A 91 -7.37 -11.40 21.16
C ALA A 91 -6.72 -10.18 21.83
N SER A 92 -5.38 -10.16 21.97
CA SER A 92 -4.64 -9.00 22.49
C SER A 92 -4.80 -7.73 21.63
N LYS A 93 -5.13 -7.89 20.34
CA LYS A 93 -5.41 -6.80 19.40
C LYS A 93 -6.91 -6.50 19.26
N GLY A 94 -7.77 -7.16 20.02
CA GLY A 94 -9.22 -6.95 20.02
C GLY A 94 -9.95 -7.61 18.83
N ILE A 95 -9.34 -8.59 18.18
CA ILE A 95 -9.95 -9.35 17.08
C ILE A 95 -10.69 -10.55 17.69
N HIS A 96 -11.96 -10.74 17.31
CA HIS A 96 -12.79 -11.84 17.80
C HIS A 96 -12.38 -13.19 17.19
N ASP A 97 -12.47 -14.27 17.97
CA ASP A 97 -12.03 -15.61 17.57
C ASP A 97 -12.71 -16.12 16.28
N ASP A 98 -13.99 -15.81 16.09
CA ASP A 98 -14.75 -16.15 14.89
C ASP A 98 -14.12 -15.61 13.60
N ILE A 99 -13.57 -14.39 13.66
CA ILE A 99 -12.88 -13.75 12.53
C ILE A 99 -11.55 -14.44 12.25
N VAL A 100 -10.83 -14.86 13.30
CA VAL A 100 -9.56 -15.59 13.17
C VAL A 100 -9.80 -16.94 12.52
N GLN A 101 -10.86 -17.64 12.95
CA GLN A 101 -11.26 -18.92 12.36
C GLN A 101 -11.65 -18.75 10.89
N GLN A 102 -12.48 -17.74 10.58
CA GLN A 102 -12.87 -17.40 9.21
C GLN A 102 -11.65 -17.06 8.35
N CYS A 103 -10.66 -16.36 8.90
CA CYS A 103 -9.39 -16.07 8.23
C CYS A 103 -8.65 -17.37 7.90
N ILE A 104 -8.48 -18.25 8.87
CA ILE A 104 -7.77 -19.52 8.67
C ILE A 104 -8.48 -20.33 7.57
N ASP A 105 -9.80 -20.51 7.65
CA ASP A 105 -10.56 -21.29 6.68
C ASP A 105 -10.48 -20.69 5.27
N THR A 106 -10.61 -19.36 5.16
CA THR A 106 -10.54 -18.66 3.87
C THR A 106 -9.15 -18.78 3.25
N TYR A 107 -8.08 -18.58 4.01
CA TYR A 107 -6.72 -18.64 3.47
C TYR A 107 -6.21 -20.08 3.29
N THR A 108 -6.76 -21.06 4.02
CA THR A 108 -6.54 -22.49 3.75
C THR A 108 -7.25 -22.92 2.47
N ALA A 109 -8.49 -22.49 2.23
CA ALA A 109 -9.21 -22.77 0.98
C ALA A 109 -8.52 -22.15 -0.25
N ASN A 110 -7.91 -20.97 -0.08
CA ASN A 110 -7.12 -20.31 -1.12
C ASN A 110 -5.68 -20.87 -1.23
N GLY A 111 -5.31 -21.87 -0.43
CA GLY A 111 -4.02 -22.54 -0.49
C GLY A 111 -2.84 -21.71 -0.01
N VAL A 112 -3.06 -20.64 0.76
CA VAL A 112 -2.03 -19.77 1.38
C VAL A 112 -1.57 -20.31 2.74
N PHE A 113 -2.49 -20.94 3.48
CA PHE A 113 -2.23 -21.58 4.76
C PHE A 113 -2.37 -23.10 4.67
N MET A 114 -1.46 -23.82 5.33
CA MET A 114 -1.57 -25.24 5.60
C MET A 114 -1.64 -25.46 7.11
N LEU A 115 -2.62 -26.26 7.55
CA LEU A 115 -2.74 -26.69 8.93
C LEU A 115 -2.09 -28.06 9.11
N ASP A 116 -1.06 -28.12 9.95
CA ASP A 116 -0.42 -29.39 10.32
C ASP A 116 -1.29 -30.19 11.32
N ARG A 117 -1.03 -31.50 11.45
CA ARG A 117 -1.70 -32.41 12.39
C ARG A 117 -1.58 -31.96 13.85
N GLN A 118 -0.58 -31.14 14.16
CA GLN A 118 -0.37 -30.54 15.48
C GLN A 118 -1.08 -29.19 15.68
N LYS A 119 -2.01 -28.82 14.79
CA LYS A 119 -2.73 -27.52 14.79
C LYS A 119 -1.77 -26.33 14.73
N ARG A 120 -0.85 -26.35 13.76
CA ARG A 120 0.08 -25.26 13.47
C ARG A 120 -0.19 -24.72 12.07
N ILE A 121 -0.16 -23.40 11.92
CA ILE A 121 -0.33 -22.67 10.66
C ILE A 121 1.03 -22.56 9.99
N ILE A 122 1.14 -23.06 8.76
CA ILE A 122 2.33 -23.00 7.92
C ILE A 122 1.96 -22.22 6.65
N PHE A 123 2.79 -21.25 6.28
CA PHE A 123 2.60 -20.50 5.02
C PHE A 123 3.12 -21.35 3.86
N THR A 124 2.29 -21.56 2.85
CA THR A 124 2.60 -22.42 1.69
C THR A 124 3.34 -21.69 0.56
N VAL A 125 3.37 -20.36 0.61
CA VAL A 125 3.98 -19.51 -0.41
C VAL A 125 5.27 -18.91 0.16
N SER A 126 6.41 -19.33 -0.41
CA SER A 126 7.74 -18.71 -0.19
C SER A 126 7.90 -17.41 -0.96
#